data_AF-A0A0D2LSQ2-F1
#
_entry.id   AF-A0A0D2LSQ2-F1
#
_cell.length_a   1.000
_cell.length_b   1.000
_cell.length_c   1.000
_cell.angle_alpha   90.00
_cell.angle_beta   90.00
_cell.angle_gamma   90.00
#
_symmetry.space_group_name_H-M   'P 1'
#
loop_
_entity.id
_entity.type
_entity.pdbx_description
1 polymer ?
#
loop_
_entity_poly.entity_id
_entity_poly.type
_entity_poly.pdbx_seq_one_letter_code
_entity_poly.pdbx_strand_id
1 'polypeptide(L)'
;MKLIECLTWDLKRMLTLHWERHLFVAHQMVMFSATWPAAVHRLAQEYMDLNPVKVVIGSEDLAANHDVMQIVEDLDERARYERLTAFKFSLHWLNRMGSI
;
A
#
# COMPACT_ATOMS: atom_id res chain seq x y z
N MET A 1 -5.80 -2.15 11.12
CA MET A 1 -5.68 -2.36 9.67
C MET A 1 -6.44 -1.24 8.95
N LYS A 2 -5.80 -0.08 8.72
CA LYS A 2 -6.43 1.13 8.13
C LYS A 2 -5.66 1.71 6.93
N LEU A 3 -4.68 0.99 6.37
CA LEU A 3 -3.70 1.59 5.44
C LEU A 3 -3.87 1.21 3.96
N ILE A 4 -4.91 0.45 3.58
CA ILE A 4 -5.11 0.03 2.17
C ILE A 4 -6.14 0.90 1.42
N GLU A 5 -6.92 1.76 2.09
CA GLU A 5 -7.93 2.61 1.43
C GLU A 5 -7.42 3.99 0.97
N CYS A 6 -6.12 4.25 0.95
CA CYS A 6 -5.60 5.58 0.58
C CYS A 6 -5.53 5.80 -0.96
N LEU A 7 -5.43 4.73 -1.76
CA LEU A 7 -5.21 4.84 -3.21
C LEU A 7 -6.50 5.01 -4.04
N THR A 8 -7.69 4.73 -3.50
CA THR A 8 -8.96 4.89 -4.23
C THR A 8 -9.67 6.20 -3.95
N TRP A 9 -9.27 6.95 -2.92
CA TRP A 9 -9.95 8.19 -2.52
C TRP A 9 -9.31 9.49 -3.02
N ASP A 10 -8.05 9.49 -3.47
CA ASP A 10 -7.36 10.74 -3.84
C ASP A 10 -7.62 11.21 -5.28
N LEU A 11 -7.82 10.31 -6.24
CA LEU A 11 -8.06 10.72 -7.64
C LEU A 11 -9.41 11.43 -7.84
N LYS A 12 -10.43 11.13 -7.03
CA LYS A 12 -11.73 11.82 -7.09
C LYS A 12 -11.71 13.23 -6.53
N ARG A 13 -10.72 13.56 -5.69
CA ARG A 13 -10.57 14.94 -5.17
C ARG A 13 -9.76 15.82 -6.12
N MET A 14 -8.89 15.22 -6.95
CA MET A 14 -8.03 15.92 -7.89
C MET A 14 -8.78 16.55 -9.07
N LEU A 15 -9.90 15.99 -9.51
CA LEU A 15 -10.66 16.47 -10.68
C LEU A 15 -11.82 17.45 -10.36
N THR A 16 -12.10 17.72 -9.08
CA THR A 16 -13.22 18.62 -8.69
C THR A 16 -12.82 20.11 -8.65
N LEU A 17 -11.54 20.45 -8.79
CA LEU A 17 -11.06 21.84 -8.69
C LEU A 17 -10.89 22.54 -10.05
N HIS A 18 -11.80 22.31 -11.00
CA HIS A 18 -11.79 23.02 -12.29
C HIS A 18 -12.33 24.48 -12.22
N TRP A 19 -13.00 24.92 -11.16
CA TRP A 19 -13.54 26.28 -11.16
C TRP A 19 -13.46 26.94 -9.79
N GLU A 20 -12.46 27.82 -9.62
CA GLU A 20 -12.65 29.23 -9.27
C GLU A 20 -11.28 29.92 -9.14
N ARG A 21 -11.08 30.94 -9.97
CA ARG A 21 -9.93 31.84 -9.92
C ARG A 21 -10.03 32.72 -8.68
N HIS A 22 -8.88 33.05 -8.09
CA HIS A 22 -8.63 34.06 -7.04
C HIS A 22 -8.68 33.61 -5.57
N LEU A 23 -7.61 32.96 -5.13
CA LEU A 23 -6.89 33.28 -3.88
C LEU A 23 -5.61 32.44 -3.88
N PHE A 24 -4.44 33.09 -3.85
CA PHE A 24 -3.12 32.43 -3.82
C PHE A 24 -2.86 31.87 -2.42
N VAL A 25 -3.67 30.88 -2.00
CA VAL A 25 -3.33 29.98 -0.90
C VAL A 25 -2.63 28.82 -1.59
N ALA A 26 -1.31 28.70 -1.42
CA ALA A 26 -0.58 27.56 -1.95
C ALA A 26 -1.26 26.28 -1.46
N HIS A 27 -1.80 25.48 -2.39
CA HIS A 27 -2.43 24.22 -2.04
C HIS A 27 -1.35 23.26 -1.55
N GLN A 28 -1.39 22.87 -0.28
CA GLN A 28 -0.49 21.85 0.23
C GLN A 28 -0.90 20.49 -0.36
N MET A 29 0.02 19.87 -1.10
CA MET A 29 -0.14 18.51 -1.63
C MET A 29 0.70 17.52 -0.85
N VAL A 30 0.10 16.38 -0.49
CA VAL A 30 0.76 15.31 0.26
C VAL A 30 0.40 13.99 -0.39
N MET A 31 1.38 13.12 -0.64
CA MET A 31 1.16 11.75 -1.08
C MET A 31 1.63 10.77 -0.01
N PHE A 32 0.87 9.70 0.19
CA PHE A 32 1.22 8.60 1.09
C PHE A 32 1.26 7.29 0.31
N SER A 33 2.31 6.49 0.53
CA SER A 33 2.38 5.15 -0.02
C SER A 33 3.27 4.25 0.84
N ALA A 34 2.92 2.97 0.91
CA ALA A 34 3.76 1.94 1.53
C ALA A 34 4.91 1.50 0.62
N THR A 35 4.85 1.80 -0.69
CA THR A 35 5.90 1.50 -1.67
C THR A 35 6.17 2.72 -2.56
N TRP A 36 7.39 2.88 -3.03
CA TRP A 36 7.78 4.06 -3.81
C TRP A 36 8.51 3.72 -5.12
N PRO A 37 7.87 2.95 -6.05
CA PRO A 37 8.48 2.58 -7.33
C PRO A 37 8.56 3.77 -8.31
N ALA A 38 9.29 3.61 -9.41
CA ALA A 38 9.51 4.66 -10.42
C ALA A 38 8.22 5.29 -10.98
N ALA A 39 7.11 4.54 -11.07
CA ALA A 39 5.83 5.08 -11.50
C ALA A 39 5.27 6.12 -10.50
N VAL A 40 5.40 5.87 -9.19
CA VAL A 40 4.99 6.80 -8.14
C VAL A 40 5.90 8.03 -8.12
N HIS A 41 7.20 7.86 -8.38
CA HIS A 41 8.11 8.99 -8.58
C HIS A 41 7.66 9.93 -9.70
N ARG A 42 7.24 9.39 -10.85
CA ARG A 42 6.76 10.19 -11.98
C ARG A 42 5.48 10.94 -11.64
N LEU A 43 4.54 10.27 -10.96
CA LEU A 43 3.31 10.91 -10.47
C LEU A 43 3.63 12.05 -9.50
N ALA A 44 4.55 11.85 -8.56
CA ALA A 44 4.96 12.90 -7.64
C ALA A 44 5.60 14.10 -8.38
N GLN A 45 6.39 13.86 -9.43
CA GLN A 45 6.98 14.94 -10.24
C GLN A 45 5.95 15.71 -11.08
N GLU A 46 4.87 15.05 -11.51
CA GLU A 46 3.82 15.65 -12.32
C GLU A 46 2.87 16.50 -11.48
N TYR A 47 2.58 16.05 -10.25
CA TYR A 47 1.52 16.63 -9.43
C TYR A 47 2.01 17.38 -8.20
N MET A 48 3.24 17.21 -7.70
CA MET A 48 3.73 17.97 -6.54
C MET A 48 4.44 19.27 -6.94
N ASP A 49 4.58 20.18 -5.97
CA ASP A 49 5.43 21.37 -6.11
C ASP A 49 6.89 20.99 -6.43
N LEU A 50 7.64 21.93 -7.01
CA LEU A 50 9.00 21.73 -7.53
C LEU A 50 10.00 21.14 -6.52
N ASN A 51 9.79 21.35 -5.21
CA ASN A 51 10.69 20.92 -4.15
C ASN A 51 9.93 20.13 -3.06
N PRO A 52 9.48 18.89 -3.33
CA PRO A 52 8.78 18.10 -2.33
C PRO A 52 9.76 17.50 -1.32
N VAL A 53 9.36 17.48 -0.04
CA VAL A 53 10.12 16.76 1.00
C VAL A 53 9.63 15.31 1.05
N LYS A 54 10.52 14.37 0.76
CA LYS A 54 10.26 12.93 0.90
C LYS A 54 10.73 12.47 2.28
N VAL A 55 9.84 11.81 3.03
CA VAL A 55 10.17 11.14 4.29
C VAL A 55 9.90 9.65 4.12
N VAL A 56 10.87 8.82 4.49
CA VAL A 56 10.77 7.35 4.47
C VAL A 56 10.87 6.83 5.90
N ILE A 57 10.02 5.88 6.25
CA ILE A 57 10.06 5.18 7.55
C ILE A 57 10.41 3.72 7.26
N GLY A 58 11.49 3.22 7.86
CA GLY A 58 12.02 1.88 7.58
C GLY A 58 13.10 1.92 6.50
N SER A 59 13.04 0.98 5.56
CA SER A 59 14.01 0.88 4.46
C SER A 59 13.66 1.83 3.30
N GLU A 60 14.69 2.37 2.63
CA GLU A 60 14.52 3.08 1.36
C GLU A 60 14.19 2.13 0.20
N ASP A 61 14.71 0.91 0.26
CA ASP A 61 14.40 -0.17 -0.67
C ASP A 61 13.06 -0.84 -0.35
N LEU A 62 12.55 -1.64 -1.29
CA LEU A 62 11.33 -2.42 -1.09
C LEU A 62 11.51 -3.37 0.11
N ALA A 63 10.82 -3.07 1.19
CA ALA A 63 10.78 -3.87 2.39
C ALA A 63 9.33 -4.18 2.76
N ALA A 64 9.10 -5.40 3.21
CA ALA A 64 7.84 -5.78 3.80
C ALA A 64 7.86 -5.54 5.31
N ASN A 65 6.68 -5.51 5.92
CA ASN A 65 6.55 -5.33 7.37
C ASN A 65 7.26 -6.48 8.11
N HIS A 66 8.18 -6.12 9.02
CA HIS A 66 8.96 -7.05 9.84
C HIS A 66 8.12 -7.88 10.81
N ASP A 67 6.95 -7.40 11.20
CA ASP A 67 6.04 -8.12 12.10
C ASP A 67 5.30 -9.26 11.38
N VAL A 68 5.37 -9.31 10.04
CA VAL A 68 4.69 -10.32 9.23
C VAL A 68 5.68 -11.40 8.84
N MET A 69 5.50 -12.61 9.40
CA MET A 69 6.25 -13.80 8.98
C MET A 69 5.89 -14.17 7.53
N GLN A 70 6.90 -14.30 6.67
CA GLN A 70 6.75 -14.65 5.26
C GLN A 70 7.28 -16.05 5.00
N ILE A 71 6.44 -16.92 4.44
CA ILE A 71 6.78 -18.30 4.10
C ILE A 71 6.62 -18.47 2.60
N VAL A 72 7.66 -18.96 1.92
CA VAL A 72 7.66 -19.27 0.48
C VAL A 72 7.78 -20.78 0.32
N GLU A 73 6.79 -21.38 -0.34
CA GLU A 73 6.76 -22.81 -0.65
C GLU A 73 6.79 -22.99 -2.17
N ASP A 74 7.76 -23.75 -2.67
CA ASP A 74 7.77 -24.19 -4.06
C ASP A 74 6.90 -25.45 -4.19
N LEU A 75 5.86 -25.35 -5.01
CA LEU A 75 4.81 -26.38 -5.13
C LEU A 75 4.49 -26.62 -6.59
N ASP A 76 4.31 -27.90 -6.94
CA ASP A 76 3.68 -28.25 -8.21
C ASP A 76 2.23 -27.71 -8.25
N GLU A 77 1.77 -27.33 -9.45
CA GLU A 77 0.45 -26.78 -9.69
C GLU A 77 -0.66 -27.70 -9.13
N ARG A 78 -0.49 -29.01 -9.29
CA ARG A 78 -1.43 -30.01 -8.79
C ARG A 78 -1.51 -30.05 -7.25
N ALA A 79 -0.43 -29.69 -6.56
CA ALA A 79 -0.36 -29.72 -5.09
C ALA A 79 -0.94 -28.46 -4.43
N ARG A 80 -1.13 -27.35 -5.17
CA ARG A 80 -1.58 -26.07 -4.59
C ARG A 80 -2.92 -26.17 -3.87
N TYR A 81 -3.87 -26.92 -4.44
CA TYR A 81 -5.22 -27.03 -3.87
C TYR A 81 -5.23 -27.81 -2.55
N GLU A 82 -4.51 -28.93 -2.49
CA GLU A 82 -4.40 -29.74 -1.28
C GLU A 82 -3.68 -28.95 -0.17
N ARG A 83 -2.59 -28.26 -0.51
CA ARG A 83 -1.83 -27.42 0.43
C ARG A 83 -2.68 -26.28 1.00
N LEU A 84 -3.47 -25.61 0.16
CA LEU A 84 -4.38 -24.54 0.59
C LEU A 84 -5.46 -25.06 1.54
N THR A 85 -6.02 -26.23 1.25
CA THR A 85 -7.08 -26.84 2.07
C THR A 85 -6.53 -27.22 3.44
N ALA A 86 -5.35 -27.85 3.48
CA ALA A 86 -4.65 -28.16 4.73
C ALA A 86 -4.34 -26.89 5.55
N PHE A 87 -3.87 -25.82 4.90
CA PHE A 87 -3.59 -24.55 5.56
C PHE A 87 -4.84 -23.93 6.21
N LYS A 88 -5.96 -23.88 5.48
CA LYS A 88 -7.23 -23.36 5.99
C LYS A 88 -7.73 -24.13 7.21
N PHE A 89 -7.63 -25.46 7.17
CA PHE A 89 -8.00 -26.29 8.30
C PHE A 89 -7.14 -25.96 9.52
N SER A 90 -5.81 -25.92 9.35
CA SER A 90 -4.88 -25.55 10.43
C SER A 90 -5.18 -24.18 11.03
N LEU A 91 -5.39 -23.15 10.19
CA LEU A 91 -5.76 -21.81 10.65
C LEU A 91 -7.08 -21.77 11.42
N HIS A 92 -8.11 -22.45 10.90
CA HIS A 92 -9.40 -22.53 11.58
C HIS A 92 -9.26 -23.14 12.99
N TRP A 93 -8.43 -24.19 13.13
CA TRP A 93 -8.15 -24.80 14.42
C TRP A 93 -7.37 -23.89 15.36
N LEU A 94 -6.33 -23.20 14.88
CA LEU A 94 -5.54 -22.27 15.67
C LEU A 94 -6.40 -21.11 16.20
N ASN A 95 -7.29 -20.55 15.37
CA ASN A 95 -8.24 -19.53 15.77
C ASN A 95 -9.25 -20.05 16.81
N ARG A 96 -9.73 -21.29 16.66
CA ARG A 96 -10.69 -21.90 17.60
C ARG A 96 -10.07 -22.18 18.98
N MET A 97 -8.77 -22.46 19.02
CA MET A 97 -8.02 -22.69 20.26
C MET A 97 -7.54 -21.38 20.91
N GLY A 98 -7.83 -20.21 20.33
CA GLY A 98 -7.45 -18.90 20.87
C GLY A 98 -5.94 -18.67 20.87
N SER A 99 -5.21 -19.35 19.99
CA SER A 99 -3.75 -19.29 19.93
C SER A 99 -3.22 -18.18 19.01
N ILE A 100 -4.11 -17.42 18.37
CA ILE A 100 -3.85 -16.28 17.48
C ILE A 100 -4.98 -15.25 17.70
#